data_AF-A0A2G2WRN3-F1
#
_entry.id   AF-A0A2G2WRN3-F1
#
_cell.length_a   1.000
_cell.length_b   1.000
_cell.length_c   1.000
_cell.angle_alpha   90.00
_cell.angle_beta   90.00
_cell.angle_gamma   90.00
#
_symmetry.space_group_name_H-M   'P 1'
#
loop_
_entity.id
_entity.type
_entity.pdbx_description
1 polymer ?
#
loop_
_entity_poly.entity_id
_entity_poly.type
_entity_poly.pdbx_seq_one_letter_code
_entity_poly.pdbx_strand_id
1 'polypeptide(L)'
;MEDKTSKDSESINSNQRGNSSQKRERGLQIEGYSLEGISIAGHETCIIIPSLNLAFDIGKCPQRAISQQYLFISHGHMDHIGGLPMYVATRSLYRMKPPTIIVPKVIKESVEKLFEAHRSMDHSELNHTLIGLDVGEEFYLRKDLKVRAFKTYHVIPSQGYIVYSMKQKLKQEYVGLPGDEIKKLKLSDHVHYDST
;
A
#
# COMPACT_ATOMS: atom_id res chain seq x y z
N MET A 1 17.95 -69.58 -33.22
CA MET A 1 18.29 -68.30 -33.86
C MET A 1 17.89 -67.22 -32.89
N GLU A 2 18.92 -66.52 -32.38
CA GLU A 2 18.93 -65.23 -31.67
C GLU A 2 18.14 -65.12 -30.35
N ASP A 3 18.67 -64.60 -29.23
CA ASP A 3 20.04 -64.44 -28.75
C ASP A 3 19.95 -64.32 -27.21
N LYS A 4 20.96 -64.83 -26.50
CA LYS A 4 21.03 -64.85 -25.03
C LYS A 4 21.86 -63.67 -24.54
N THR A 5 21.28 -62.87 -23.65
CA THR A 5 21.92 -62.16 -22.53
C THR A 5 23.24 -61.42 -22.77
N SER A 6 23.22 -60.10 -22.59
CA SER A 6 24.28 -59.38 -21.89
C SER A 6 23.68 -58.39 -20.90
N LYS A 7 24.18 -58.48 -19.66
CA LYS A 7 23.97 -57.52 -18.58
C LYS A 7 24.79 -56.28 -18.92
N ASP A 8 24.18 -55.10 -18.78
CA ASP A 8 24.90 -53.91 -18.37
C ASP A 8 24.14 -53.28 -17.21
N SER A 9 24.78 -53.35 -16.05
CA SER A 9 24.42 -52.67 -14.83
C SER A 9 24.92 -51.23 -14.92
N GLU A 10 24.02 -50.26 -15.05
CA GLU A 10 24.32 -48.87 -14.73
C GLU A 10 23.38 -48.36 -13.65
N SER A 11 24.02 -47.71 -12.69
CA SER A 11 23.53 -47.27 -11.41
C SER A 11 22.42 -46.23 -11.51
N ILE A 12 21.35 -46.45 -10.74
CA ILE A 12 20.33 -45.43 -10.48
C ILE A 12 21.01 -44.31 -9.69
N ASN A 13 21.41 -43.25 -10.40
CA ASN A 13 21.92 -42.04 -9.79
C ASN A 13 20.73 -41.24 -9.25
N SER A 14 20.41 -41.47 -7.98
CA SER A 14 19.36 -40.79 -7.22
C SER A 14 19.77 -39.36 -6.89
N ASN A 15 19.85 -38.47 -7.88
CA ASN A 15 20.15 -37.08 -7.60
C ASN A 15 19.59 -36.10 -8.66
N GLN A 16 18.27 -36.03 -8.74
CA GLN A 16 17.60 -34.82 -9.21
C GLN A 16 16.36 -34.53 -8.36
N ARG A 17 16.59 -34.16 -7.09
CA ARG A 17 15.63 -33.28 -6.40
C ARG A 17 15.76 -31.91 -7.06
N GLY A 18 14.98 -31.69 -8.10
CA GLY A 18 14.77 -30.37 -8.69
C GLY A 18 14.28 -29.42 -7.59
N ASN A 19 15.21 -28.63 -7.06
CA ASN A 19 14.93 -27.61 -6.07
C ASN A 19 14.30 -26.41 -6.81
N SER A 20 13.07 -26.57 -7.26
CA SER A 20 12.27 -25.49 -7.84
C SER A 20 11.37 -24.90 -6.75
N SER A 21 12.00 -24.31 -5.72
CA SER A 21 11.33 -23.27 -4.94
C SER A 21 11.26 -21.98 -5.75
N GLN A 22 10.62 -22.04 -6.93
CA GLN A 22 10.12 -20.84 -7.58
C GLN A 22 8.95 -20.36 -6.71
N LYS A 23 9.30 -19.59 -5.68
CA LYS A 23 8.38 -18.78 -4.91
C LYS A 23 7.71 -17.87 -5.93
N ARG A 24 6.58 -18.29 -6.50
CA ARG A 24 5.77 -17.47 -7.42
C ARG A 24 5.66 -16.10 -6.76
N GLU A 25 6.25 -15.09 -7.37
CA GLU A 25 6.00 -13.71 -6.95
C GLU A 25 4.50 -13.51 -7.06
N ARG A 26 3.82 -13.48 -5.91
CA ARG A 26 2.39 -13.26 -5.84
C ARG A 26 2.22 -11.76 -5.98
N GLY A 27 1.99 -11.29 -7.20
CA GLY A 27 1.76 -9.88 -7.47
C GLY A 27 2.12 -9.51 -8.90
N LEU A 28 1.53 -8.41 -9.37
CA LEU A 28 1.87 -7.78 -10.64
C LEU A 28 3.04 -6.81 -10.40
N GLN A 29 4.14 -6.97 -11.14
CA GLN A 29 5.25 -6.01 -11.11
C GLN A 29 5.01 -4.91 -12.15
N ILE A 30 5.01 -3.65 -11.72
CA ILE A 30 4.86 -2.48 -12.59
C ILE A 30 5.93 -1.45 -12.21
N GLU A 31 6.84 -1.13 -13.13
CA GLU A 31 7.82 -0.04 -12.97
C GLU A 31 8.57 -0.07 -11.60
N GLY A 32 8.92 -1.27 -11.13
CA GLY A 32 9.63 -1.47 -9.85
C GLY A 32 8.73 -1.55 -8.61
N TYR A 33 7.41 -1.53 -8.77
CA TYR A 33 6.44 -1.73 -7.69
C TYR A 33 5.75 -3.08 -7.81
N SER A 34 5.72 -3.83 -6.69
CA SER A 34 4.90 -5.02 -6.55
C SER A 34 3.48 -4.61 -6.14
N LEU A 35 2.50 -4.99 -6.94
CA LEU A 35 1.07 -4.79 -6.67
C LEU A 35 0.43 -6.14 -6.36
N GLU A 36 -0.32 -6.20 -5.26
CA GLU A 36 -1.19 -7.32 -4.91
C GLU A 36 -2.63 -6.82 -4.85
N GLY A 37 -3.63 -7.68 -5.05
CA GLY A 37 -5.01 -7.23 -4.86
C GLY A 37 -6.07 -8.19 -5.33
N ILE A 38 -7.30 -7.80 -5.02
CA ILE A 38 -8.55 -8.44 -5.44
C ILE A 38 -9.51 -7.33 -5.87
N SER A 39 -10.22 -7.54 -6.98
CA SER A 39 -11.19 -6.57 -7.49
C SER A 39 -12.28 -7.33 -8.23
N ILE A 40 -13.38 -7.59 -7.54
CA ILE A 40 -14.55 -8.29 -8.06
C ILE A 40 -15.75 -7.37 -7.82
N ALA A 41 -16.37 -6.91 -8.92
CA ALA A 41 -17.43 -5.90 -8.90
C ALA A 41 -18.56 -6.28 -7.94
N GLY A 42 -18.89 -5.41 -6.99
CA GLY A 42 -19.96 -5.63 -6.01
C GLY A 42 -19.63 -6.63 -4.90
N HIS A 43 -18.44 -7.25 -4.93
CA HIS A 43 -18.01 -8.23 -3.94
C HIS A 43 -16.88 -7.67 -3.06
N GLU A 44 -15.78 -7.22 -3.67
CA GLU A 44 -14.63 -6.70 -2.95
C GLU A 44 -13.63 -6.04 -3.89
N THR A 45 -13.12 -4.87 -3.49
CA THR A 45 -11.93 -4.24 -4.06
C THR A 45 -10.92 -3.97 -2.95
N CYS A 46 -9.67 -4.35 -3.19
CA CYS A 46 -8.51 -4.00 -2.37
C CYS A 46 -7.24 -4.13 -3.21
N ILE A 47 -6.53 -3.01 -3.42
CA ILE A 47 -5.24 -2.97 -4.12
C ILE A 47 -4.14 -2.61 -3.13
N ILE A 48 -3.06 -3.37 -3.10
CA ILE A 48 -2.02 -3.33 -2.07
C ILE A 48 -0.68 -3.06 -2.75
N ILE A 49 0.08 -2.11 -2.19
CA ILE A 49 1.43 -1.75 -2.65
C ILE A 49 2.39 -1.86 -1.46
N PRO A 50 2.91 -3.07 -1.18
CA PRO A 50 3.65 -3.33 0.05
C PRO A 50 4.89 -2.45 0.25
N SER A 51 5.62 -2.15 -0.84
CA SER A 51 6.84 -1.32 -0.78
C SER A 51 6.57 0.13 -0.36
N LEU A 52 5.34 0.60 -0.51
CA LEU A 52 4.91 1.93 -0.07
C LEU A 52 4.14 1.91 1.26
N ASN A 53 3.86 0.72 1.80
CA ASN A 53 3.05 0.53 3.01
C ASN A 53 1.60 1.02 2.84
N LEU A 54 1.04 0.83 1.64
CA LEU A 54 -0.25 1.38 1.19
C LEU A 54 -1.23 0.28 0.78
N ALA A 55 -2.52 0.54 1.04
CA ALA A 55 -3.63 -0.12 0.38
C ALA A 55 -4.67 0.91 -0.12
N PHE A 56 -5.36 0.59 -1.19
CA PHE A 56 -6.52 1.29 -1.73
C PHE A 56 -7.75 0.39 -1.62
N ASP A 57 -8.77 0.91 -0.96
CA ASP A 57 -10.00 0.19 -0.59
C ASP A 57 -9.74 -1.09 0.24
N ILE A 58 -10.78 -1.57 0.91
CA ILE A 58 -10.72 -2.73 1.79
C ILE A 58 -12.08 -3.45 1.91
N GLY A 59 -12.66 -3.87 0.79
CA GLY A 59 -14.02 -4.44 0.78
C GLY A 59 -14.30 -5.49 1.85
N LYS A 60 -13.54 -6.59 1.93
CA LYS A 60 -13.67 -7.64 2.96
C LYS A 60 -12.41 -7.84 3.79
N CYS A 61 -11.47 -6.91 3.72
CA CYS A 61 -10.22 -6.96 4.49
C CYS A 61 -9.38 -8.22 4.19
N PRO A 62 -8.74 -8.30 3.01
CA PRO A 62 -7.88 -9.44 2.70
C PRO A 62 -6.66 -9.44 3.63
N GLN A 63 -6.22 -10.62 4.06
CA GLN A 63 -5.14 -10.77 5.07
C GLN A 63 -3.86 -9.99 4.74
N ARG A 64 -3.55 -9.82 3.45
CA ARG A 64 -2.37 -9.09 2.97
C ARG A 64 -2.46 -7.57 3.18
N ALA A 65 -3.67 -7.01 3.26
CA ALA A 65 -3.88 -5.59 3.53
C ALA A 65 -3.59 -5.23 5.00
N ILE A 66 -3.69 -6.20 5.92
CA ILE A 66 -3.46 -5.98 7.37
C ILE A 66 -2.10 -5.36 7.65
N SER A 67 -1.06 -5.70 6.89
CA SER A 67 0.29 -5.17 7.12
C SER A 67 0.46 -3.71 6.69
N GLN A 68 -0.44 -3.16 5.87
CA GLN A 68 -0.32 -1.80 5.36
C GLN A 68 -0.72 -0.77 6.42
N GLN A 69 0.11 0.24 6.62
CA GLN A 69 -0.09 1.30 7.62
C GLN A 69 -1.06 2.37 7.15
N TYR A 70 -1.11 2.63 5.84
CA TYR A 70 -1.94 3.66 5.24
C TYR A 70 -2.98 3.02 4.33
N LEU A 71 -4.23 3.38 4.54
CA LEU A 71 -5.36 2.90 3.76
C LEU A 71 -6.10 4.09 3.15
N PHE A 72 -6.31 4.07 1.85
CA PHE A 72 -7.02 5.11 1.11
C PHE A 72 -8.34 4.55 0.58
N ILE A 73 -9.47 5.12 1.01
CA ILE A 73 -10.79 4.71 0.53
C ILE A 73 -11.20 5.61 -0.63
N SER A 74 -11.65 5.01 -1.73
CA SER A 74 -12.12 5.75 -2.91
C SER A 74 -13.54 6.29 -2.72
N HIS A 75 -14.44 5.48 -2.16
CA HIS A 75 -15.84 5.82 -1.92
C HIS A 75 -16.51 4.87 -0.90
N GLY A 76 -17.76 5.18 -0.53
CA GLY A 76 -18.47 4.49 0.56
C GLY A 76 -19.26 3.23 0.19
N HIS A 77 -19.08 2.63 -0.99
CA HIS A 77 -19.74 1.35 -1.28
C HIS A 77 -19.17 0.21 -0.42
N MET A 78 -20.02 -0.75 -0.06
CA MET A 78 -19.70 -1.83 0.87
C MET A 78 -18.51 -2.67 0.39
N ASP A 79 -18.43 -2.95 -0.92
CA ASP A 79 -17.34 -3.70 -1.54
C ASP A 79 -16.00 -2.92 -1.59
N HIS A 80 -15.98 -1.65 -1.17
CA HIS A 80 -14.77 -0.83 -1.06
C HIS A 80 -14.40 -0.50 0.40
N ILE A 81 -15.37 -0.44 1.31
CA ILE A 81 -15.14 0.05 2.68
C ILE A 81 -15.47 -0.97 3.79
N GLY A 82 -16.22 -2.03 3.47
CA GLY A 82 -16.84 -2.92 4.46
C GLY A 82 -15.87 -3.57 5.44
N GLY A 83 -14.62 -3.79 5.05
CA GLY A 83 -13.58 -4.40 5.87
C GLY A 83 -12.90 -3.45 6.86
N LEU A 84 -13.25 -2.17 6.93
CA LEU A 84 -12.62 -1.18 7.82
C LEU A 84 -12.54 -1.63 9.30
N PRO A 85 -13.64 -2.08 9.94
CA PRO A 85 -13.60 -2.49 11.34
C PRO A 85 -12.70 -3.71 11.54
N MET A 86 -12.81 -4.71 10.67
CA MET A 86 -12.00 -5.92 10.70
C MET A 86 -10.51 -5.62 10.55
N TYR A 87 -10.16 -4.69 9.66
CA TYR A 87 -8.79 -4.24 9.44
C TYR A 87 -8.18 -3.65 10.71
N VAL A 88 -8.87 -2.72 11.36
CA VAL A 88 -8.39 -2.07 12.60
C VAL A 88 -8.33 -3.08 13.75
N ALA A 89 -9.37 -3.90 13.92
CA ALA A 89 -9.43 -4.92 14.96
C ALA A 89 -8.30 -5.95 14.82
N THR A 90 -8.05 -6.45 13.61
CA THR A 90 -7.00 -7.45 13.33
C THR A 90 -5.60 -6.87 13.58
N ARG A 91 -5.37 -5.61 13.21
CA ARG A 91 -4.10 -4.92 13.54
C ARG A 91 -3.89 -4.80 15.04
N SER A 92 -4.93 -4.47 15.78
CA SER A 92 -4.89 -4.42 17.26
C SER A 92 -4.58 -5.79 17.86
N LEU A 93 -5.25 -6.85 17.38
CA LEU A 93 -5.01 -8.24 17.77
C LEU A 93 -3.53 -8.65 17.56
N TYR A 94 -2.94 -8.22 16.45
CA TYR A 94 -1.53 -8.47 16.15
C TYR A 94 -0.56 -7.48 16.80
N ARG A 95 -1.04 -6.60 17.69
CA ARG A 95 -0.25 -5.57 18.37
C ARG A 95 0.52 -4.68 17.41
N MET A 96 -0.07 -4.42 16.25
CA MET A 96 0.49 -3.53 15.23
C MET A 96 0.16 -2.08 15.59
N LYS A 97 0.94 -1.15 15.02
CA LYS A 97 0.63 0.28 15.12
C LYS A 97 -0.79 0.55 14.59
N PRO A 98 -1.61 1.38 15.26
CA PRO A 98 -2.88 1.88 14.73
C PRO A 98 -2.73 2.41 13.30
N PRO A 99 -3.60 2.04 12.35
CA PRO A 99 -3.48 2.48 10.97
C PRO A 99 -3.91 3.94 10.79
N THR A 100 -3.46 4.55 9.69
CA THR A 100 -3.97 5.83 9.21
C THR A 100 -4.89 5.56 8.02
N ILE A 101 -6.15 5.94 8.16
CA ILE A 101 -7.21 5.74 7.16
C ILE A 101 -7.55 7.10 6.58
N ILE A 102 -7.47 7.21 5.26
CA ILE A 102 -7.78 8.40 4.48
C ILE A 102 -9.06 8.13 3.70
N VAL A 103 -10.04 9.01 3.82
CA VAL A 103 -11.35 8.88 3.18
C VAL A 103 -11.73 10.19 2.48
N PRO A 104 -12.66 10.18 1.51
CA PRO A 104 -13.28 11.39 1.02
C PRO A 104 -13.88 12.15 2.22
N LYS A 105 -13.55 13.43 2.35
CA LYS A 105 -13.95 14.21 3.54
C LYS A 105 -15.45 14.17 3.82
N VAL A 106 -16.26 14.14 2.76
CA VAL A 106 -17.72 14.04 2.82
C VAL A 106 -18.24 12.78 3.52
N ILE A 107 -17.48 11.67 3.56
CA ILE A 107 -17.88 10.44 4.26
C ILE A 107 -17.21 10.27 5.61
N LYS A 108 -16.32 11.18 6.02
CA LYS A 108 -15.54 11.05 7.27
C LYS A 108 -16.43 10.80 8.48
N GLU A 109 -17.47 11.61 8.66
CA GLU A 109 -18.40 11.47 9.79
C GLU A 109 -19.17 10.14 9.75
N SER A 110 -19.55 9.66 8.57
CA SER A 110 -20.19 8.35 8.42
C SER A 110 -19.26 7.21 8.84
N VAL A 111 -17.96 7.32 8.54
CA VAL A 111 -16.95 6.34 8.95
C VAL A 111 -16.67 6.41 10.45
N GLU A 112 -16.68 7.60 11.06
CA GLU A 112 -16.61 7.74 12.52
C GLU A 112 -17.78 7.01 13.21
N LYS A 113 -19.00 7.20 12.69
CA LYS A 113 -20.20 6.50 13.17
C LYS A 113 -20.12 4.98 12.96
N LEU A 114 -19.52 4.50 11.86
CA LEU A 114 -19.30 3.08 11.62
C LEU A 114 -18.42 2.46 12.71
N PHE A 115 -17.30 3.10 13.04
CA PHE A 115 -16.45 2.61 14.12
C PHE A 115 -17.17 2.66 15.46
N GLU A 116 -17.89 3.74 15.75
CA GLU A 116 -18.64 3.87 17.00
C GLU A 116 -19.71 2.79 17.17
N ALA A 117 -20.44 2.48 16.10
CA ALA A 117 -21.39 1.36 16.11
C ALA A 117 -20.70 0.05 16.49
N HIS A 118 -19.52 -0.24 15.93
CA HIS A 118 -18.77 -1.44 16.31
C HIS A 118 -18.23 -1.39 17.74
N ARG A 119 -17.71 -0.26 18.22
CA ARG A 119 -17.28 -0.11 19.62
C ARG A 119 -18.41 -0.40 20.60
N SER A 120 -19.62 0.06 20.29
CA SER A 120 -20.80 -0.16 21.12
C SER A 120 -21.24 -1.64 21.22
N MET A 121 -20.89 -2.47 20.22
CA MET A 121 -21.25 -3.89 20.18
C MET A 121 -20.15 -4.80 20.73
N ASP A 122 -18.90 -4.56 20.37
CA ASP A 122 -17.75 -5.44 20.65
C ASP A 122 -16.87 -4.93 21.81
N HIS A 123 -17.09 -3.70 22.28
CA HIS A 123 -16.29 -3.03 23.31
C HIS A 123 -14.79 -2.94 23.00
N SER A 124 -14.40 -3.09 21.73
CA SER A 124 -13.04 -2.88 21.27
C SER A 124 -12.74 -1.40 21.06
N GLU A 125 -11.51 -0.98 21.38
CA GLU A 125 -11.07 0.42 21.21
C GLU A 125 -11.05 0.87 19.73
N LEU A 126 -10.77 -0.08 18.84
CA LEU A 126 -10.59 0.16 17.39
C LEU A 126 -9.71 1.39 17.12
N ASN A 127 -8.53 1.45 17.73
CA ASN A 127 -7.61 2.59 17.61
C ASN A 127 -7.16 2.80 16.15
N HIS A 128 -7.40 3.99 15.61
CA HIS A 128 -6.99 4.40 14.27
C HIS A 128 -6.91 5.93 14.17
N THR A 129 -6.20 6.43 13.15
CA THR A 129 -6.25 7.84 12.74
C THR A 129 -7.13 7.95 11.51
N LEU A 130 -8.20 8.75 11.56
CA LEU A 130 -9.09 8.98 10.41
C LEU A 130 -8.90 10.39 9.86
N ILE A 131 -8.56 10.49 8.58
CA ILE A 131 -8.30 11.76 7.88
C ILE A 131 -9.29 11.89 6.73
N GLY A 132 -10.02 12.99 6.69
CA GLY A 132 -10.81 13.37 5.52
C GLY A 132 -9.92 14.18 4.59
N LEU A 133 -9.85 13.79 3.31
CA LEU A 133 -9.08 14.47 2.28
C LEU A 133 -10.00 14.86 1.13
N ASP A 134 -10.09 16.15 0.82
CA ASP A 134 -10.86 16.68 -0.31
C ASP A 134 -10.07 16.57 -1.62
N VAL A 135 -10.80 16.56 -2.74
CA VAL A 135 -10.21 16.64 -4.08
C VAL A 135 -9.26 17.83 -4.19
N GLY A 136 -8.05 17.58 -4.68
CA GLY A 136 -6.98 18.57 -4.83
C GLY A 136 -6.08 18.69 -3.60
N GLU A 137 -6.51 18.24 -2.42
CA GLU A 137 -5.68 18.25 -1.22
C GLU A 137 -4.58 17.18 -1.26
N GLU A 138 -3.51 17.44 -0.52
CA GLU A 138 -2.33 16.57 -0.43
C GLU A 138 -2.14 16.03 0.99
N PHE A 139 -1.71 14.77 1.06
CA PHE A 139 -1.28 14.12 2.29
C PHE A 139 0.18 13.65 2.15
N TYR A 140 1.01 14.00 3.13
CA TYR A 140 2.40 13.55 3.19
C TYR A 140 2.48 12.19 3.89
N LEU A 141 2.84 11.15 3.15
CA LEU A 141 3.14 9.82 3.71
C LEU A 141 4.51 9.81 4.39
N ARG A 142 5.46 10.49 3.74
CA ARG A 142 6.85 10.70 4.15
C ARG A 142 7.32 12.06 3.62
N LYS A 143 8.52 12.50 3.99
CA LYS A 143 9.10 13.77 3.51
C LYS A 143 9.15 13.88 1.98
N ASP A 144 9.39 12.75 1.32
CA ASP A 144 9.60 12.64 -0.12
C ASP A 144 8.41 12.01 -0.86
N LEU A 145 7.34 11.58 -0.16
CA LEU A 145 6.23 10.84 -0.75
C LEU A 145 4.89 11.46 -0.37
N LYS A 146 4.13 11.85 -1.38
CA LYS A 146 2.82 12.49 -1.25
C LYS A 146 1.73 11.67 -1.91
N VAL A 147 0.51 11.92 -1.46
CA VAL A 147 -0.72 11.50 -2.13
C VAL A 147 -1.57 12.73 -2.38
N ARG A 148 -2.15 12.86 -3.59
CA ARG A 148 -3.13 13.89 -3.92
C ARG A 148 -4.44 13.24 -4.33
N ALA A 149 -5.56 13.71 -3.78
CA ALA A 149 -6.88 13.26 -4.21
C ALA A 149 -7.29 13.93 -5.53
N PHE A 150 -7.95 13.20 -6.42
CA PHE A 150 -8.51 13.72 -7.66
C PHE A 150 -9.95 13.27 -7.88
N LYS A 151 -10.73 14.08 -8.60
CA LYS A 151 -12.16 13.82 -8.83
C LYS A 151 -12.38 12.63 -9.75
N THR A 152 -13.32 11.76 -9.38
CA THR A 152 -13.87 10.71 -10.23
C THR A 152 -15.37 10.93 -10.46
N TYR A 153 -15.95 10.17 -11.41
CA TYR A 153 -17.39 10.18 -11.68
C TYR A 153 -17.98 8.83 -11.29
N HIS A 154 -18.94 8.86 -10.37
CA HIS A 154 -19.62 7.67 -9.84
C HIS A 154 -20.99 8.05 -9.29
N VAL A 155 -21.82 7.05 -8.99
CA VAL A 155 -23.19 7.24 -8.48
C VAL A 155 -23.25 7.83 -7.07
N ILE A 156 -22.17 7.71 -6.29
CA ILE A 156 -21.98 8.36 -4.99
C ILE A 156 -20.68 9.18 -4.98
N PRO A 157 -20.48 10.08 -3.99
CA PRO A 157 -19.21 10.80 -3.86
C PRO A 157 -18.02 9.86 -3.87
N SER A 158 -17.07 10.12 -4.77
CA SER A 158 -15.90 9.28 -5.00
C SER A 158 -14.70 10.12 -5.42
N GLN A 159 -13.51 9.60 -5.13
CA GLN A 159 -12.25 10.17 -5.59
C GLN A 159 -11.22 9.07 -5.89
N GLY A 160 -10.25 9.42 -6.72
CA GLY A 160 -9.03 8.65 -6.89
C GLY A 160 -7.85 9.31 -6.19
N TYR A 161 -6.70 8.62 -6.20
CA TYR A 161 -5.49 9.08 -5.56
C TYR A 161 -4.29 8.96 -6.49
N ILE A 162 -3.45 10.01 -6.52
CA ILE A 162 -2.15 9.99 -7.18
C ILE A 162 -1.08 9.91 -6.10
N VAL A 163 -0.26 8.86 -6.13
CA VAL A 163 0.92 8.72 -5.26
C VAL A 163 2.14 9.13 -6.05
N TYR A 164 2.93 10.06 -5.52
CA TYR A 164 4.10 10.57 -6.23
C TYR A 164 5.21 10.99 -5.28
N SER A 165 6.45 10.82 -5.75
CA SER A 165 7.65 11.24 -5.01
C SER A 165 8.11 12.62 -5.43
N MET A 166 8.43 13.45 -4.43
CA MET A 166 9.07 14.75 -4.63
C MET A 166 10.58 14.56 -4.65
N LYS A 167 11.26 15.00 -5.70
CA LYS A 167 12.72 15.05 -5.73
C LYS A 167 13.17 16.50 -5.60
N GLN A 168 13.89 16.80 -4.52
CA GLN A 168 14.55 18.08 -4.36
C GLN A 168 15.79 18.09 -5.25
N LYS A 169 15.80 18.96 -6.26
CA LYS A 169 16.99 19.20 -7.07
C LYS A 169 17.70 20.43 -6.55
N LEU A 170 19.02 20.34 -6.45
CA LEU A 170 19.85 21.49 -6.16
C LEU A 170 19.62 22.53 -7.27
N LYS A 171 19.39 23.79 -6.90
CA LYS A 171 19.37 24.87 -7.90
C LYS A 171 20.68 24.90 -8.66
N GLN A 172 20.62 25.30 -9.93
CA GLN A 172 21.79 25.36 -10.80
C GLN A 172 22.92 26.22 -10.22
N GLU A 173 22.59 27.31 -9.54
CA GLU A 173 23.57 28.19 -8.89
C GLU A 173 24.41 27.53 -7.78
N TYR A 174 23.99 26.36 -7.29
CA TYR A 174 24.72 25.60 -6.27
C TYR A 174 25.35 24.31 -6.82
N VAL A 175 25.13 23.99 -8.09
CA VAL A 175 25.70 22.78 -8.72
C VAL A 175 27.21 22.95 -8.86
N GLY A 176 27.98 22.00 -8.32
CA GLY A 176 29.44 22.03 -8.34
C GLY A 176 30.09 22.59 -7.06
N LEU A 177 29.30 23.15 -6.13
CA LEU A 177 29.82 23.52 -4.81
C LEU A 177 30.22 22.28 -4.00
N PRO A 178 31.29 22.37 -3.19
CA PRO A 178 31.66 21.29 -2.26
C PRO A 178 30.51 20.98 -1.28
N GLY A 179 30.36 19.71 -0.92
CA GLY A 179 29.26 19.26 -0.05
C GLY A 179 29.18 19.98 1.30
N ASP A 180 30.32 20.37 1.87
CA ASP A 180 30.39 21.11 3.13
C ASP A 180 29.83 22.53 3.00
N GLU A 181 30.01 23.18 1.84
CA GLU A 181 29.44 24.51 1.58
C GLU A 181 27.94 24.43 1.36
N ILE A 182 27.46 23.42 0.62
CA ILE A 182 26.02 23.16 0.46
C ILE A 182 25.37 22.92 1.83
N LYS A 183 26.03 22.17 2.72
CA LYS A 183 25.53 21.91 4.06
C LYS A 183 25.47 23.19 4.92
N LYS A 184 26.49 24.06 4.85
CA LYS A 184 26.48 25.36 5.53
C LYS A 184 25.35 26.25 5.02
N LEU A 185 25.20 26.36 3.70
CA LEU A 185 24.14 27.15 3.07
C LEU A 185 22.74 26.63 3.44
N LYS A 186 22.59 25.30 3.62
CA LYS A 186 21.34 24.67 4.06
C LYS A 186 21.03 24.96 5.53
N LEU A 187 22.05 25.06 6.39
CA LEU A 187 21.88 25.44 7.80
C LEU A 187 21.63 26.94 7.97
N SER A 188 22.08 27.78 7.03
CA SER A 188 21.81 29.22 7.04
C SER A 188 20.54 29.62 6.28
N ASP A 189 19.64 28.66 6.00
CA ASP A 189 18.38 28.82 5.25
C ASP A 189 18.52 29.49 3.85
N HIS A 190 19.73 29.49 3.29
CA HIS A 190 20.02 30.13 1.99
C HIS A 190 19.96 29.16 0.80
N VAL A 191 19.83 27.85 1.02
CA VAL A 191 19.61 26.88 -0.08
C VAL A 191 18.12 26.65 -0.29
N HIS A 192 17.62 27.15 -1.40
CA HIS A 192 16.33 26.73 -1.94
C HIS A 192 16.57 25.57 -2.93
N TYR A 193 15.73 24.54 -2.86
CA TYR A 193 15.69 23.45 -3.83
C TYR A 193 14.53 23.69 -4.80
N ASP A 194 14.73 23.36 -6.07
CA ASP A 194 13.61 23.31 -7.00
C ASP A 194 12.78 22.05 -6.74
N SER A 195 11.47 22.23 -6.72
CA SER A 195 10.50 21.15 -6.52
C SER A 195 10.02 20.68 -7.89
N THR A 196 10.22 19.39 -8.18
CA THR A 196 9.64 18.69 -9.33
C THR A 196 8.88 17.47 -8.86
#